data_AF-A0A6H1JYL8-F1
#
_entry.id   AF-A0A6H1JYL8-F1
#
_cell.length_a   1.000
_cell.length_b   1.000
_cell.length_c   1.000
_cell.angle_alpha   90.00
_cell.angle_beta   90.00
_cell.angle_gamma   90.00
#
_symmetry.space_group_name_H-M   'P 1'
#
loop_
_entity.id
_entity.type
_entity.pdbx_description
1 polymer ?
#
loop_
_entity_poly.entity_id
_entity_poly.type
_entity_poly.pdbx_seq_one_letter_code
_entity_poly.pdbx_strand_id
1 'polypeptide(L)'
;MTYVVSVDTRLPAGAAELDALQREGVIFLLRKGLDAIEAVEGPDDVEIEIFDSILAAHPGGVLLKLFVDAPALEVAEDAMREVVGEVLEQSELLSEWQITKCEVELHPEFAQQSLDAADGPDAPPADPVVRAAQHAEARAEATAVRLPDEEVEAMRVTVRAMAPRLTAFGLDSFGWCEDDEESGVDREHAELAAGALVYAIDLLVDQLFHDVQTLSEAKKSVEECDGLLWYLDDLPEQFAAQYTVLFARRFLVTAVSLTARLTRDDFVQLGCVAEQFLLNFLLREAGVVLDGYGLLSDGVAAAWESFADEMLEEFGYELRYETAGDGDGETDAMTSEGGSLDVDRWFTPFDARCFIHSYAANEAGGQESSA
;
A
#
# COMPACT_ATOMS: atom_id res chain seq x y z
N MET A 1 6.85 -12.26 -17.55
CA MET A 1 6.96 -11.12 -16.62
C MET A 1 5.72 -11.10 -15.76
N THR A 2 5.88 -10.76 -14.49
CA THR A 2 4.76 -10.74 -13.56
C THR A 2 4.03 -9.41 -13.58
N TYR A 3 2.70 -9.47 -13.69
CA TYR A 3 1.81 -8.32 -13.67
C TYR A 3 0.71 -8.49 -12.64
N VAL A 4 0.24 -7.37 -12.09
CA VAL A 4 -0.97 -7.32 -11.25
C VAL A 4 -2.08 -6.73 -12.08
N VAL A 5 -3.18 -7.44 -12.28
CA VAL A 5 -4.34 -6.96 -13.04
C VAL A 5 -5.52 -6.75 -12.09
N SER A 6 -5.94 -5.49 -11.97
CA SER A 6 -7.10 -5.07 -11.18
C SER A 6 -8.35 -5.09 -12.05
N VAL A 7 -9.31 -5.98 -11.78
CA VAL A 7 -10.57 -6.13 -12.50
C VAL A 7 -11.75 -5.79 -11.58
N ASP A 8 -12.52 -4.75 -11.89
CA ASP A 8 -13.76 -4.41 -11.15
C ASP A 8 -14.97 -4.98 -11.87
N THR A 9 -15.77 -5.77 -11.15
CA THR A 9 -17.03 -6.36 -11.61
C THR A 9 -18.20 -5.78 -10.85
N ARG A 10 -19.21 -5.27 -11.55
CA ARG A 10 -20.37 -4.63 -10.93
C ARG A 10 -21.68 -5.36 -11.20
N LEU A 11 -22.59 -5.19 -10.25
CA LEU A 11 -23.99 -5.60 -10.35
C LEU A 11 -24.68 -4.97 -11.58
N PRO A 12 -25.71 -5.62 -12.14
CA PRO A 12 -26.54 -5.04 -13.19
C PRO A 12 -27.16 -3.71 -12.74
N ALA A 13 -27.30 -2.77 -13.66
CA ALA A 13 -27.88 -1.46 -13.38
C ALA A 13 -29.30 -1.59 -12.77
N GLY A 14 -29.49 -1.01 -11.58
CA GLY A 14 -30.76 -1.05 -10.85
C GLY A 14 -30.96 -2.25 -9.92
N ALA A 15 -29.96 -3.13 -9.78
CA ALA A 15 -29.94 -4.16 -8.74
C ALA A 15 -29.75 -3.53 -7.35
N ALA A 16 -30.29 -4.18 -6.32
CA ALA A 16 -30.03 -3.79 -4.93
C ALA A 16 -28.60 -4.15 -4.53
N GLU A 17 -28.01 -3.34 -3.64
CA GLU A 17 -26.67 -3.59 -3.09
C GLU A 17 -26.57 -4.94 -2.38
N LEU A 18 -25.36 -5.51 -2.41
CA LEU A 18 -25.04 -6.77 -1.75
C LEU A 18 -25.03 -6.59 -0.23
N ASP A 19 -25.85 -7.41 0.44
CA ASP A 19 -25.73 -7.61 1.88
C ASP A 19 -24.47 -8.42 2.26
N ALA A 20 -24.18 -8.51 3.55
CA ALA A 20 -22.98 -9.19 4.04
C ALA A 20 -22.90 -10.67 3.62
N LEU A 21 -24.03 -11.38 3.54
CA LEU A 21 -24.04 -12.78 3.13
C LEU A 21 -23.87 -12.93 1.62
N GLN A 22 -24.49 -12.03 0.85
CA GLN A 22 -24.36 -12.00 -0.60
C GLN A 22 -22.93 -11.69 -1.04
N ARG A 23 -22.21 -10.81 -0.33
CA ARG A 23 -20.78 -10.52 -0.58
C ARG A 23 -19.91 -11.77 -0.47
N GLU A 24 -20.06 -12.55 0.59
CA GLU A 24 -19.37 -13.84 0.75
C GLU A 24 -19.74 -14.84 -0.36
N GLY A 25 -21.02 -14.88 -0.73
CA GLY A 25 -21.52 -15.76 -1.78
C GLY A 25 -20.92 -15.45 -3.16
N VAL A 26 -20.78 -14.17 -3.51
CA VAL A 26 -20.20 -13.76 -4.80
C VAL A 26 -18.71 -14.05 -4.84
N ILE A 27 -17.97 -13.76 -3.76
CA ILE A 27 -16.53 -14.10 -3.66
C ILE A 27 -16.33 -15.61 -3.89
N PHE A 28 -17.17 -16.45 -3.26
CA PHE A 28 -17.09 -17.89 -3.42
C PHE A 28 -17.34 -18.33 -4.88
N LEU A 29 -18.33 -17.75 -5.56
CA LEU A 29 -18.64 -18.10 -6.95
C LEU A 29 -17.52 -17.72 -7.91
N LEU A 30 -16.96 -16.51 -7.77
CA LEU A 30 -15.87 -16.02 -8.60
C LEU A 30 -14.59 -16.83 -8.37
N ARG A 31 -14.20 -17.07 -7.11
CA ARG A 31 -13.01 -17.88 -6.78
C ARG A 31 -13.15 -19.29 -7.33
N LYS A 32 -14.32 -19.92 -7.17
CA LYS A 32 -14.59 -21.24 -7.74
C LYS A 32 -14.46 -21.27 -9.27
N GLY A 33 -14.88 -20.19 -9.95
CA GLY A 33 -14.75 -20.09 -11.40
C GLY A 33 -13.29 -19.95 -11.83
N LEU A 34 -12.52 -19.11 -11.15
CA LEU A 34 -11.07 -18.96 -11.39
C LEU A 34 -10.31 -20.26 -11.14
N ASP A 35 -10.61 -20.97 -10.05
CA ASP A 35 -9.99 -22.27 -9.72
C ASP A 35 -10.30 -23.37 -10.76
N ALA A 36 -11.32 -23.18 -11.60
CA ALA A 36 -11.70 -24.14 -12.64
C ALA A 36 -10.94 -23.92 -13.96
N ILE A 37 -10.16 -22.85 -14.08
CA ILE A 37 -9.39 -22.52 -15.28
C ILE A 37 -8.07 -23.30 -15.23
N GLU A 38 -7.91 -24.25 -16.15
CA GLU A 38 -6.72 -25.11 -16.21
C GLU A 38 -5.54 -24.44 -16.95
N ALA A 39 -5.83 -23.54 -17.91
CA ALA A 39 -4.82 -22.80 -18.68
C ALA A 39 -5.46 -21.53 -19.28
N VAL A 40 -4.67 -20.46 -19.39
CA VAL A 40 -5.06 -19.23 -20.08
C VAL A 40 -4.19 -19.09 -21.32
N GLU A 41 -4.80 -19.10 -22.51
CA GLU A 41 -4.09 -18.88 -23.77
C GLU A 41 -4.12 -17.39 -24.11
N GLY A 42 -2.95 -16.77 -24.19
CA GLY A 42 -2.76 -15.44 -24.74
C GLY A 42 -2.73 -15.43 -26.28
N PRO A 43 -2.68 -14.24 -26.89
CA PRO A 43 -2.44 -14.11 -28.33
C PRO A 43 -1.15 -14.84 -28.75
N ASP A 44 -1.20 -15.50 -29.92
CA ASP A 44 -0.13 -16.32 -30.49
C ASP A 44 0.23 -17.63 -29.71
N ASP A 45 -0.75 -18.28 -29.06
CA ASP A 45 -0.60 -19.52 -28.27
C ASP A 45 0.42 -19.39 -27.11
N VAL A 46 0.58 -18.19 -26.56
CA VAL A 46 1.44 -17.99 -25.38
C VAL A 46 0.68 -18.39 -24.12
N GLU A 47 1.19 -19.35 -23.36
CA GLU A 47 0.62 -19.72 -22.05
C GLU A 47 0.77 -18.56 -21.07
N ILE A 48 -0.34 -18.18 -20.44
CA ILE A 48 -0.44 -17.21 -19.37
C ILE A 48 -0.79 -17.99 -18.10
N GLU A 49 -0.02 -17.76 -17.03
CA GLU A 49 -0.22 -18.44 -15.76
C GLU A 49 -0.80 -17.45 -14.74
N ILE A 50 -1.99 -17.76 -14.21
CA ILE A 50 -2.55 -17.08 -13.04
C ILE A 50 -2.05 -17.83 -11.81
N PHE A 51 -1.19 -17.21 -11.02
CA PHE A 51 -0.62 -17.87 -9.85
C PHE A 51 -1.27 -17.43 -8.53
N ASP A 52 -1.98 -16.29 -8.50
CA ASP A 52 -2.79 -15.88 -7.35
C ASP A 52 -3.97 -14.97 -7.72
N SER A 53 -4.99 -14.92 -6.84
CA SER A 53 -6.17 -14.05 -6.97
C SER A 53 -6.73 -13.59 -5.62
N ILE A 54 -6.87 -12.27 -5.48
CA ILE A 54 -7.54 -11.60 -4.35
C ILE A 54 -8.89 -11.08 -4.81
N LEU A 55 -9.94 -11.33 -4.02
CA LEU A 55 -11.28 -10.86 -4.31
C LEU A 55 -11.83 -10.10 -3.10
N ALA A 56 -12.22 -8.85 -3.32
CA ALA A 56 -12.81 -7.99 -2.32
C ALA A 56 -14.22 -7.57 -2.75
N ALA A 57 -15.24 -8.04 -2.03
CA ALA A 57 -16.62 -7.66 -2.31
C ALA A 57 -17.01 -6.37 -1.60
N HIS A 58 -17.65 -5.48 -2.35
CA HIS A 58 -18.20 -4.23 -1.86
C HIS A 58 -19.73 -4.21 -2.14
N PRO A 59 -20.51 -3.23 -1.63
CA PRO A 59 -21.96 -3.22 -1.84
C PRO A 59 -22.38 -3.24 -3.32
N GLY A 60 -21.54 -2.74 -4.23
CA GLY A 60 -21.83 -2.58 -5.66
C GLY A 60 -21.28 -3.69 -6.57
N GLY A 61 -20.49 -4.63 -6.05
CA GLY A 61 -19.69 -5.50 -6.91
C GLY A 61 -18.53 -6.21 -6.20
N VAL A 62 -17.56 -6.65 -6.98
CA VAL A 62 -16.32 -7.29 -6.52
C VAL A 62 -15.14 -6.73 -7.31
N LEU A 63 -14.12 -6.31 -6.58
CA LEU A 63 -12.80 -6.01 -7.12
C LEU A 63 -11.94 -7.28 -7.05
N LEU A 64 -11.36 -7.66 -8.17
CA LEU A 64 -10.41 -8.76 -8.30
C LEU A 64 -9.02 -8.17 -8.53
N LYS A 65 -8.01 -8.64 -7.79
CA LYS A 65 -6.60 -8.47 -8.16
C LYS A 65 -6.05 -9.82 -8.56
N LEU A 66 -5.65 -9.94 -9.82
CA LEU A 66 -5.17 -11.16 -10.45
C LEU A 66 -3.68 -11.02 -10.70
N PHE A 67 -2.92 -12.03 -10.30
CA PHE A 67 -1.47 -12.03 -10.45
C PHE A 67 -1.09 -13.02 -11.53
N VAL A 68 -0.48 -12.49 -12.59
CA VAL A 68 -0.27 -13.22 -13.85
C VAL A 68 1.15 -13.11 -14.36
N ASP A 69 1.68 -14.23 -14.83
CA ASP A 69 2.87 -14.25 -15.67
C ASP A 69 2.45 -14.15 -17.14
N ALA A 70 2.87 -13.07 -17.79
CA ALA A 70 2.57 -12.79 -19.18
C ALA A 70 3.80 -12.22 -19.91
N PRO A 71 3.85 -12.31 -21.26
CA PRO A 71 4.96 -11.74 -22.03
C PRO A 71 4.93 -10.20 -22.08
N ALA A 72 3.75 -9.59 -21.94
CA ALA A 72 3.55 -8.14 -22.06
C ALA A 72 2.35 -7.68 -21.23
N LEU A 73 2.33 -6.39 -20.87
CA LEU A 73 1.26 -5.78 -20.07
C LEU A 73 -0.11 -5.85 -20.77
N GLU A 74 -0.19 -5.47 -22.05
CA GLU A 74 -1.44 -5.53 -22.83
C GLU A 74 -1.99 -6.95 -22.91
N VAL A 75 -1.09 -7.94 -23.01
CA VAL A 75 -1.42 -9.36 -23.03
C VAL A 75 -1.99 -9.81 -21.68
N ALA A 76 -1.43 -9.34 -20.57
CA ALA A 76 -1.94 -9.63 -19.23
C ALA A 76 -3.35 -9.03 -19.04
N GLU A 77 -3.56 -7.76 -19.43
CA GLU A 77 -4.84 -7.08 -19.27
C GLU A 77 -5.96 -7.75 -20.07
N ASP A 78 -5.71 -8.03 -21.34
CA ASP A 78 -6.71 -8.61 -22.24
C ASP A 78 -7.05 -10.04 -21.83
N ALA A 79 -6.04 -10.85 -21.48
CA ALA A 79 -6.26 -12.22 -21.03
C ALA A 79 -7.07 -12.27 -19.73
N MET A 80 -6.78 -11.39 -18.76
CA MET A 80 -7.53 -11.34 -17.50
C MET A 80 -8.95 -10.82 -17.69
N ARG A 81 -9.15 -9.86 -18.60
CA ARG A 81 -10.49 -9.40 -18.97
C ARG A 81 -11.33 -10.53 -19.56
N GLU A 82 -10.73 -11.35 -20.43
CA GLU A 82 -11.41 -12.51 -21.03
C GLU A 82 -11.73 -13.59 -19.99
N VAL A 83 -10.74 -13.97 -19.17
CA VAL A 83 -10.89 -14.94 -18.09
C VAL A 83 -12.00 -14.56 -17.13
N VAL A 84 -12.01 -13.32 -16.62
CA VAL A 84 -13.05 -12.88 -15.69
C VAL A 84 -14.41 -12.83 -16.39
N GLY A 85 -14.44 -12.42 -17.65
CA GLY A 85 -15.66 -12.44 -18.46
C GLY A 85 -16.25 -13.85 -18.57
N GLU A 86 -15.41 -14.84 -18.88
CA GLU A 86 -15.82 -16.24 -18.95
C GLU A 86 -16.34 -16.76 -17.61
N VAL A 87 -15.65 -16.46 -16.50
CA VAL A 87 -16.10 -16.85 -15.16
C VAL A 87 -17.49 -16.29 -14.83
N LEU A 88 -17.76 -15.03 -15.21
CA LEU A 88 -19.07 -14.42 -15.03
C LEU A 88 -20.14 -15.12 -15.89
N GLU A 89 -19.84 -15.40 -17.16
CA GLU A 89 -20.76 -16.05 -18.09
C GLU A 89 -21.09 -17.50 -17.71
N GLN A 90 -20.11 -18.24 -17.19
CA GLN A 90 -20.29 -19.64 -16.76
C GLN A 90 -21.16 -19.78 -15.49
N SER A 91 -21.34 -18.69 -14.74
CA SER A 91 -22.15 -18.66 -13.53
C SER A 91 -23.55 -18.10 -13.81
N GLU A 92 -24.60 -18.94 -13.71
CA GLU A 92 -26.00 -18.50 -13.87
C GLU A 92 -26.39 -17.33 -12.94
N LEU A 93 -25.69 -17.17 -11.80
CA LEU A 93 -25.97 -16.12 -10.83
C LEU A 93 -25.22 -14.81 -11.12
N LEU A 94 -24.16 -14.87 -11.95
CA LEU A 94 -23.29 -13.73 -12.26
C LEU A 94 -23.35 -13.31 -13.73
N SER A 95 -24.09 -14.03 -14.58
CA SER A 95 -24.11 -13.82 -16.04
C SER A 95 -24.59 -12.45 -16.51
N GLU A 96 -25.25 -11.67 -15.65
CA GLU A 96 -25.69 -10.30 -15.96
C GLU A 96 -24.72 -9.22 -15.43
N TRP A 97 -23.66 -9.62 -14.72
CA TRP A 97 -22.65 -8.70 -14.19
C TRP A 97 -21.70 -8.23 -15.28
N GLN A 98 -21.10 -7.07 -15.07
CA GLN A 98 -20.23 -6.43 -16.07
C GLN A 98 -18.89 -6.08 -15.48
N ILE A 99 -17.83 -6.28 -16.28
CA ILE A 99 -16.51 -5.73 -16.00
C ILE A 99 -16.55 -4.24 -16.33
N THR A 100 -16.37 -3.38 -15.33
CA THR A 100 -16.36 -1.92 -15.51
C THR A 100 -14.95 -1.35 -15.64
N LYS A 101 -13.96 -2.07 -15.10
CA LYS A 101 -12.56 -1.65 -15.10
C LYS A 101 -11.65 -2.88 -15.18
N CYS A 102 -10.59 -2.81 -15.97
CA CYS A 102 -9.50 -3.78 -16.01
C CYS A 102 -8.23 -2.98 -16.27
N GLU A 103 -7.32 -2.93 -15.31
CA GLU A 103 -6.07 -2.15 -15.39
C GLU A 103 -4.91 -2.98 -14.87
N VAL A 104 -3.72 -2.76 -15.44
CA VAL A 104 -2.50 -3.43 -15.01
C VAL A 104 -1.63 -2.49 -14.18
N GLU A 105 -1.27 -2.93 -12.97
CA GLU A 105 -0.31 -2.27 -12.10
C GLU A 105 1.08 -2.91 -12.29
N LEU A 106 2.11 -2.08 -12.48
CA LEU A 106 3.51 -2.49 -12.58
C LEU A 106 4.23 -2.25 -11.26
N HIS A 107 4.97 -3.24 -10.78
CA HIS A 107 5.94 -3.07 -9.70
C HIS A 107 7.06 -2.08 -10.13
N PRO A 108 7.56 -1.18 -9.27
CA PRO A 108 8.53 -0.14 -9.67
C PRO A 108 9.81 -0.67 -10.32
N GLU A 109 10.33 -1.81 -9.84
CA GLU A 109 11.56 -2.42 -10.37
C GLU A 109 11.35 -3.11 -11.73
N PHE A 110 10.17 -3.71 -11.94
CA PHE A 110 9.79 -4.31 -13.21
C PHE A 110 9.29 -3.26 -14.22
N ALA A 111 8.79 -2.12 -13.73
CA ALA A 111 8.53 -0.94 -14.54
C ALA A 111 9.84 -0.44 -15.15
N GLN A 112 10.94 -0.36 -14.37
CA GLN A 112 12.24 0.04 -14.91
C GLN A 112 12.78 -0.99 -15.91
N GLN A 113 12.69 -2.29 -15.66
CA GLN A 113 13.11 -3.32 -16.63
C GLN A 113 12.24 -3.34 -17.90
N SER A 114 10.93 -3.11 -17.78
CA SER A 114 10.02 -2.98 -18.92
C SER A 114 10.28 -1.69 -19.70
N LEU A 115 10.63 -0.60 -19.04
CA LEU A 115 11.03 0.68 -19.65
C LEU A 115 12.38 0.56 -20.35
N ASP A 116 13.34 -0.14 -19.75
CA ASP A 116 14.67 -0.40 -20.32
C ASP A 116 14.60 -1.37 -21.51
N ALA A 117 13.58 -2.24 -21.54
CA ALA A 117 13.30 -3.13 -22.67
C ALA A 117 12.53 -2.44 -23.82
N ALA A 118 11.95 -1.27 -23.58
CA ALA A 118 11.13 -0.52 -24.53
C ALA A 118 11.96 0.37 -25.48
N ASP A 119 12.93 -0.22 -26.20
CA ASP A 119 13.62 0.44 -27.33
C ASP A 119 12.75 0.36 -28.62
N GLY A 120 11.52 0.87 -28.52
CA GLY A 120 10.50 0.83 -29.58
C GLY A 120 10.18 2.21 -30.18
N PRO A 121 9.35 2.27 -31.24
CA PRO A 121 8.88 3.53 -31.83
C PRO A 121 8.06 4.42 -30.86
N ASP A 122 7.65 3.87 -29.72
CA ASP A 122 6.91 4.53 -28.64
C ASP A 122 7.81 4.94 -27.44
N ALA A 123 9.14 4.83 -27.55
CA ALA A 123 10.07 5.25 -26.52
C ALA A 123 9.93 6.77 -26.22
N PRO A 124 9.89 7.19 -24.94
CA PRO A 124 9.67 8.58 -24.59
C PRO A 124 10.79 9.49 -25.14
N PRO A 125 10.49 10.71 -25.59
CA PRO A 125 11.47 11.61 -26.17
C PRO A 125 12.66 11.85 -25.25
N ALA A 126 13.87 11.85 -25.81
CA ALA A 126 15.09 12.12 -25.07
C ALA A 126 15.14 13.54 -24.47
N ASP A 127 14.37 14.49 -25.04
CA ASP A 127 14.29 15.87 -24.56
C ASP A 127 13.40 15.98 -23.31
N PRO A 128 13.94 16.41 -22.16
CA PRO A 128 13.20 16.50 -20.91
C PRO A 128 12.03 17.49 -20.93
N VAL A 129 12.06 18.53 -21.77
CA VAL A 129 10.95 19.51 -21.86
C VAL A 129 9.77 18.90 -22.61
N VAL A 130 10.03 18.15 -23.68
CA VAL A 130 9.01 17.45 -24.45
C VAL A 130 8.44 16.29 -23.64
N ARG A 131 9.30 15.57 -22.90
CA ARG A 131 8.89 14.52 -21.97
C ARG A 131 7.99 15.05 -20.86
N ALA A 132 8.33 16.19 -20.26
CA ALA A 132 7.50 16.82 -19.23
C ALA A 132 6.12 17.25 -19.77
N ALA A 133 6.06 17.77 -20.99
CA ALA A 133 4.80 18.13 -21.64
C ALA A 133 3.93 16.89 -21.91
N GLN A 134 4.52 15.81 -22.42
CA GLN A 134 3.81 14.55 -22.68
C GLN A 134 3.36 13.85 -21.40
N HIS A 135 4.15 13.87 -20.32
CA HIS A 135 3.69 13.36 -19.02
C HIS A 135 2.57 14.21 -18.43
N ALA A 136 2.58 15.54 -18.61
CA ALA A 136 1.47 16.39 -18.17
C ALA A 136 0.18 16.08 -18.95
N GLU A 137 0.30 15.76 -20.25
CA GLU A 137 -0.83 15.40 -21.13
C GLU A 137 -1.36 13.98 -20.84
N ALA A 138 -0.48 12.99 -20.70
CA ALA A 138 -0.83 11.61 -20.34
C ALA A 138 -1.35 11.48 -18.91
N ARG A 139 -0.84 12.27 -17.94
CA ARG A 139 -1.41 12.36 -16.60
C ARG A 139 -2.83 12.96 -16.68
N ALA A 140 -3.05 14.00 -17.47
CA ALA A 140 -4.39 14.55 -17.68
C ALA A 140 -5.36 13.55 -18.35
N GLU A 141 -4.88 12.65 -19.21
CA GLU A 141 -5.67 11.58 -19.82
C GLU A 141 -5.90 10.37 -18.89
N ALA A 142 -4.91 9.95 -18.09
CA ALA A 142 -5.06 8.85 -17.11
C ALA A 142 -5.95 9.24 -15.92
N THR A 143 -5.95 10.51 -15.51
CA THR A 143 -6.88 11.06 -14.50
C THR A 143 -8.32 11.20 -15.03
N ALA A 144 -8.63 10.74 -16.25
CA ALA A 144 -9.96 10.85 -16.85
C ALA A 144 -10.95 9.75 -16.45
N VAL A 145 -10.51 8.64 -15.83
CA VAL A 145 -11.43 7.75 -15.07
C VAL A 145 -11.65 8.37 -13.69
N ARG A 146 -12.28 9.53 -13.70
CA ARG A 146 -12.71 10.20 -12.47
C ARG A 146 -13.83 9.35 -11.88
N LEU A 147 -13.69 8.96 -10.61
CA LEU A 147 -14.81 8.38 -9.87
C LEU A 147 -16.04 9.29 -10.07
N PRO A 148 -17.25 8.72 -10.22
CA PRO A 148 -18.47 9.52 -10.28
C PRO A 148 -18.49 10.52 -9.12
N ASP A 149 -18.93 11.76 -9.36
CA ASP A 149 -18.93 12.81 -8.32
C ASP A 149 -19.67 12.37 -7.04
N GLU A 150 -20.69 11.50 -7.18
CA GLU A 150 -21.42 10.89 -6.06
C GLU A 150 -20.53 9.97 -5.20
N GLU A 151 -19.66 9.16 -5.83
CA GLU A 151 -18.72 8.27 -5.13
C GLU A 151 -17.61 9.09 -4.43
N VAL A 152 -17.10 10.14 -5.10
CA VAL A 152 -16.12 11.07 -4.50
C VAL A 152 -16.71 11.77 -3.28
N GLU A 153 -17.94 12.25 -3.37
CA GLU A 153 -18.59 12.94 -2.26
C GLU A 153 -18.94 11.99 -1.10
N ALA A 154 -19.36 10.76 -1.40
CA ALA A 154 -19.57 9.74 -0.38
C ALA A 154 -18.27 9.41 0.38
N MET A 155 -17.16 9.30 -0.34
CA MET A 155 -15.85 9.09 0.27
C MET A 155 -15.38 10.31 1.06
N ARG A 156 -15.57 11.52 0.54
CA ARG A 156 -15.30 12.79 1.25
C ARG A 156 -15.99 12.80 2.61
N VAL A 157 -17.28 12.48 2.66
CA VAL A 157 -18.05 12.40 3.91
C VAL A 157 -17.48 11.34 4.85
N THR A 158 -17.13 10.17 4.31
CA THR A 158 -16.62 9.03 5.08
C THR A 158 -15.27 9.35 5.73
N VAL A 159 -14.29 9.79 4.92
CA VAL A 159 -12.94 10.14 5.35
C VAL A 159 -12.99 11.27 6.36
N ARG A 160 -13.71 12.36 6.06
CA ARG A 160 -13.86 13.50 6.97
C ARG A 160 -14.46 13.10 8.33
N ALA A 161 -15.43 12.19 8.35
CA ALA A 161 -16.04 11.72 9.59
C ALA A 161 -15.08 10.92 10.48
N MET A 162 -13.96 10.41 9.94
CA MET A 162 -12.94 9.71 10.70
C MET A 162 -11.95 10.65 11.38
N ALA A 163 -11.79 11.89 10.91
CA ALA A 163 -10.82 12.85 11.42
C ALA A 163 -10.81 13.00 12.96
N PRO A 164 -11.96 13.07 13.67
CA PRO A 164 -11.96 13.22 15.13
C PRO A 164 -11.39 12.02 15.89
N ARG A 165 -11.12 10.89 15.23
CA ARG A 165 -10.46 9.72 15.83
C ARG A 165 -8.94 9.89 15.92
N LEU A 166 -8.35 10.76 15.11
CA LEU A 166 -6.95 11.14 15.25
C LEU A 166 -6.87 12.17 16.37
N THR A 167 -6.51 11.72 17.58
CA THR A 167 -6.48 12.62 18.75
C THR A 167 -5.09 12.91 19.27
N ALA A 168 -4.07 12.19 18.78
CA ALA A 168 -2.67 12.51 19.03
C ALA A 168 -2.26 13.88 18.47
N PHE A 169 -2.91 14.32 17.40
CA PHE A 169 -2.60 15.55 16.68
C PHE A 169 -3.86 16.37 16.47
N GLY A 170 -3.76 17.68 16.69
CA GLY A 170 -4.84 18.61 16.37
C GLY A 170 -4.84 18.98 14.88
N LEU A 171 -5.88 19.68 14.44
CA LEU A 171 -5.95 20.19 13.07
C LEU A 171 -4.90 21.28 12.78
N ASP A 172 -4.30 21.84 13.83
CA ASP A 172 -3.17 22.78 13.74
C ASP A 172 -1.90 22.13 13.18
N SER A 173 -1.65 20.85 13.45
CA SER A 173 -0.59 20.08 12.79
C SER A 173 -0.82 19.90 11.29
N PHE A 174 -2.06 20.10 10.81
CA PHE A 174 -2.41 20.11 9.39
C PHE A 174 -2.50 21.55 8.83
N GLY A 175 -1.97 22.53 9.58
CA GLY A 175 -1.91 23.93 9.16
C GLY A 175 -3.20 24.72 9.35
N TRP A 176 -4.25 24.16 9.98
CA TRP A 176 -5.48 24.92 10.28
C TRP A 176 -5.40 25.62 11.65
N CYS A 177 -5.65 26.94 11.67
CA CYS A 177 -5.74 27.71 12.92
C CYS A 177 -7.06 28.50 12.98
N GLU A 178 -7.80 28.39 14.10
CA GLU A 178 -9.08 29.09 14.28
C GLU A 178 -8.90 30.62 14.41
N ASP A 179 -7.76 31.06 14.96
CA ASP A 179 -7.46 32.47 15.25
C ASP A 179 -6.66 33.18 14.14
N ASP A 180 -6.32 32.47 13.05
CA ASP A 180 -5.53 33.00 11.94
C ASP A 180 -6.32 32.98 10.63
N GLU A 181 -6.92 34.13 10.27
CA GLU A 181 -7.61 34.30 8.97
C GLU A 181 -6.65 34.24 7.76
N GLU A 182 -5.33 34.26 7.98
CA GLU A 182 -4.29 34.02 6.96
C GLU A 182 -3.80 32.55 6.94
N SER A 183 -4.34 31.67 7.79
CA SER A 183 -4.15 30.21 7.71
C SER A 183 -4.48 29.75 6.29
N GLY A 184 -3.47 29.33 5.53
CA GLY A 184 -3.63 28.94 4.13
C GLY A 184 -4.50 27.69 3.92
N VAL A 185 -4.79 26.95 5.00
CA VAL A 185 -5.56 25.71 4.99
C VAL A 185 -6.93 25.91 5.65
N ASP A 186 -8.00 25.59 4.91
CA ASP A 186 -9.36 25.54 5.45
C ASP A 186 -9.57 24.33 6.37
N ARG A 187 -10.46 24.48 7.36
CA ARG A 187 -10.79 23.41 8.33
C ARG A 187 -11.16 22.09 7.65
N GLU A 188 -11.96 22.14 6.59
CA GLU A 188 -12.39 20.93 5.89
C GLU A 188 -11.23 20.20 5.22
N HIS A 189 -10.25 20.94 4.68
CA HIS A 189 -9.06 20.34 4.09
C HIS A 189 -8.20 19.64 5.13
N ALA A 190 -8.01 20.26 6.30
CA ALA A 190 -7.34 19.64 7.45
C ALA A 190 -8.09 18.40 7.96
N GLU A 191 -9.43 18.45 8.05
CA GLU A 191 -10.25 17.30 8.45
C GLU A 191 -10.15 16.15 7.42
N LEU A 192 -10.07 16.43 6.12
CA LEU A 192 -9.88 15.40 5.10
C LEU A 192 -8.50 14.74 5.19
N ALA A 193 -7.44 15.53 5.36
CA ALA A 193 -6.08 15.02 5.53
C ALA A 193 -5.96 14.15 6.80
N ALA A 194 -6.45 14.64 7.94
CA ALA A 194 -6.47 13.88 9.20
C ALA A 194 -7.33 12.60 9.10
N GLY A 195 -8.49 12.71 8.45
CA GLY A 195 -9.38 11.58 8.19
C GLY A 195 -8.75 10.50 7.31
N ALA A 196 -7.97 10.90 6.31
CA ALA A 196 -7.27 9.97 5.43
C ALA A 196 -6.19 9.17 6.17
N LEU A 197 -5.50 9.80 7.13
CA LEU A 197 -4.55 9.09 8.00
C LEU A 197 -5.26 8.00 8.82
N VAL A 198 -6.44 8.30 9.36
CA VAL A 198 -7.24 7.30 10.10
C VAL A 198 -7.75 6.20 9.19
N TYR A 199 -8.18 6.53 7.97
CA TYR A 199 -8.59 5.54 6.98
C TYR A 199 -7.42 4.61 6.60
N ALA A 200 -6.23 5.18 6.41
CA ALA A 200 -5.01 4.44 6.10
C ALA A 200 -4.57 3.50 7.23
N ILE A 201 -4.94 3.77 8.49
CA ILE A 201 -4.68 2.84 9.61
C ILE A 201 -5.36 1.50 9.36
N ASP A 202 -6.62 1.51 8.90
CA ASP A 202 -7.38 0.29 8.65
C ASP A 202 -6.73 -0.51 7.51
N LEU A 203 -6.33 0.17 6.41
CA LEU A 203 -5.61 -0.45 5.30
C LEU A 203 -4.27 -1.06 5.73
N LEU A 204 -3.46 -0.30 6.46
CA LEU A 204 -2.16 -0.72 6.97
C LEU A 204 -2.27 -2.03 7.77
N VAL A 205 -3.25 -2.09 8.68
CA VAL A 205 -3.45 -3.26 9.54
C VAL A 205 -3.92 -4.46 8.73
N ASP A 206 -4.90 -4.29 7.83
CA ASP A 206 -5.44 -5.38 7.02
C ASP A 206 -4.39 -5.97 6.05
N GLN A 207 -3.60 -5.12 5.41
CA GLN A 207 -2.52 -5.53 4.51
C GLN A 207 -1.36 -6.19 5.28
N LEU A 208 -1.01 -5.73 6.49
CA LEU A 208 -0.04 -6.44 7.33
C LEU A 208 -0.54 -7.81 7.83
N PHE A 209 -1.85 -7.97 8.05
CA PHE A 209 -2.43 -9.30 8.29
C PHE A 209 -2.25 -10.22 7.09
N HIS A 210 -2.45 -9.68 5.87
CA HIS A 210 -2.20 -10.42 4.64
C HIS A 210 -0.71 -10.85 4.55
N ASP A 211 0.23 -9.93 4.74
CA ASP A 211 1.67 -10.24 4.71
C ASP A 211 2.06 -11.37 5.69
N VAL A 212 1.51 -11.31 6.91
CA VAL A 212 1.71 -12.37 7.92
C VAL A 212 1.14 -13.71 7.44
N GLN A 213 -0.03 -13.70 6.80
CA GLN A 213 -0.65 -14.92 6.28
C GLN A 213 0.18 -15.50 5.14
N THR A 214 0.56 -14.68 4.15
CA THR A 214 1.37 -15.08 2.98
C THR A 214 2.67 -15.73 3.42
N LEU A 215 3.43 -15.08 4.31
CA LEU A 215 4.67 -15.68 4.84
C LEU A 215 4.39 -16.96 5.65
N SER A 216 3.28 -17.02 6.41
CA SER A 216 2.95 -18.19 7.23
C SER A 216 2.59 -19.42 6.40
N GLU A 217 1.98 -19.21 5.23
CA GLU A 217 1.64 -20.27 4.28
C GLU A 217 2.88 -20.72 3.50
N ALA A 218 3.70 -19.77 3.03
CA ALA A 218 4.95 -20.04 2.36
C ALA A 218 5.99 -20.74 3.27
N LYS A 219 5.98 -20.43 4.58
CA LYS A 219 6.99 -20.86 5.58
C LYS A 219 8.41 -20.47 5.19
N LYS A 220 8.54 -19.31 4.58
CA LYS A 220 9.78 -18.73 4.06
C LYS A 220 9.99 -17.32 4.61
N SER A 221 11.19 -16.77 4.43
CA SER A 221 11.43 -15.33 4.59
C SER A 221 10.91 -14.55 3.38
N VAL A 222 10.87 -13.21 3.46
CA VAL A 222 10.56 -12.35 2.30
C VAL A 222 11.47 -12.68 1.10
N GLU A 223 12.78 -12.84 1.32
CA GLU A 223 13.75 -13.13 0.24
C GLU A 223 13.39 -14.38 -0.58
N GLU A 224 12.84 -15.41 0.08
CA GLU A 224 12.54 -16.68 -0.57
C GLU A 224 11.04 -16.80 -0.93
N CYS A 225 10.21 -15.85 -0.50
CA CYS A 225 8.77 -15.87 -0.71
C CYS A 225 8.46 -15.42 -2.14
N ASP A 226 7.76 -16.27 -2.88
CA ASP A 226 7.29 -15.96 -4.22
C ASP A 226 5.91 -15.27 -4.20
N GLY A 227 5.33 -15.08 -3.01
CA GLY A 227 4.04 -14.40 -2.81
C GLY A 227 4.24 -12.91 -2.56
N LEU A 228 3.26 -12.10 -2.98
CA LEU A 228 3.36 -10.65 -2.88
C LEU A 228 3.09 -10.15 -1.46
N LEU A 229 3.90 -9.19 -1.04
CA LEU A 229 3.80 -8.59 0.28
C LEU A 229 3.62 -7.08 0.13
N TRP A 230 2.67 -6.53 0.87
CA TRP A 230 2.27 -5.12 0.75
C TRP A 230 3.32 -4.18 1.31
N TYR A 231 3.76 -4.44 2.55
CA TYR A 231 4.68 -3.54 3.24
C TYR A 231 6.05 -4.16 3.49
N LEU A 232 6.14 -5.49 3.50
CA LEU A 232 7.42 -6.16 3.76
C LEU A 232 8.38 -6.08 2.58
N ASP A 233 7.88 -5.96 1.35
CA ASP A 233 8.70 -5.75 0.13
C ASP A 233 9.25 -4.32 0.07
N ASP A 234 8.56 -3.35 0.67
CA ASP A 234 8.97 -1.94 0.75
C ASP A 234 10.02 -1.68 1.85
N LEU A 235 10.37 -2.70 2.65
CA LEU A 235 11.46 -2.62 3.62
C LEU A 235 12.82 -2.78 2.92
N PRO A 236 13.93 -2.32 3.52
CA PRO A 236 15.25 -2.43 2.93
C PRO A 236 15.62 -3.86 2.53
N GLU A 237 15.86 -4.07 1.24
CA GLU A 237 16.09 -5.39 0.62
C GLU A 237 17.26 -6.17 1.25
N GLN A 238 18.28 -5.46 1.75
CA GLN A 238 19.49 -6.09 2.31
C GLN A 238 19.22 -6.93 3.56
N PHE A 239 18.02 -6.80 4.16
CA PHE A 239 17.59 -7.63 5.28
C PHE A 239 16.39 -8.54 4.96
N ALA A 240 16.01 -8.70 3.70
CA ALA A 240 14.85 -9.53 3.28
C ALA A 240 14.88 -10.96 3.86
N ALA A 241 16.06 -11.57 3.97
CA ALA A 241 16.26 -12.89 4.58
C ALA A 241 15.81 -12.96 6.06
N GLN A 242 15.81 -11.82 6.76
CA GLN A 242 15.48 -11.71 8.18
C GLN A 242 13.99 -11.39 8.41
N TYR A 243 13.27 -10.96 7.38
CA TYR A 243 11.84 -10.70 7.42
C TYR A 243 11.07 -12.03 7.35
N THR A 244 11.03 -12.72 8.48
CA THR A 244 10.31 -13.98 8.66
C THR A 244 8.86 -13.74 9.09
N VAL A 245 8.06 -14.82 9.15
CA VAL A 245 6.71 -14.79 9.77
C VAL A 245 6.74 -14.18 11.17
N LEU A 246 7.79 -14.44 11.96
CA LEU A 246 7.92 -13.88 13.30
C LEU A 246 8.15 -12.37 13.24
N PHE A 247 9.04 -11.91 12.35
CA PHE A 247 9.24 -10.49 12.10
C PHE A 247 7.93 -9.81 11.71
N ALA A 248 7.21 -10.35 10.73
CA ALA A 248 5.94 -9.81 10.26
C ALA A 248 4.89 -9.70 11.38
N ARG A 249 4.78 -10.73 12.24
CA ARG A 249 3.88 -10.68 13.40
C ARG A 249 4.29 -9.61 14.41
N ARG A 250 5.59 -9.43 14.66
CA ARG A 250 6.09 -8.35 15.53
C ARG A 250 5.81 -6.98 14.92
N PHE A 251 6.01 -6.84 13.62
CA PHE A 251 5.75 -5.62 12.84
C PHE A 251 4.26 -5.25 12.88
N LEU A 252 3.36 -6.20 12.64
CA LEU A 252 1.91 -6.02 12.78
C LEU A 252 1.50 -5.59 14.20
N VAL A 253 2.01 -6.25 15.24
CA VAL A 253 1.71 -5.87 16.63
C VAL A 253 2.24 -4.47 16.95
N THR A 254 3.38 -4.10 16.37
CA THR A 254 3.94 -2.75 16.48
C THR A 254 3.03 -1.73 15.77
N ALA A 255 2.53 -2.05 14.58
CA ALA A 255 1.56 -1.22 13.85
C ALA A 255 0.31 -0.96 14.68
N VAL A 256 -0.34 -2.02 15.21
CA VAL A 256 -1.53 -1.89 16.06
C VAL A 256 -1.23 -1.06 17.32
N SER A 257 -0.05 -1.21 17.91
CA SER A 257 0.34 -0.44 19.10
C SER A 257 0.58 1.03 18.79
N LEU A 258 1.22 1.34 17.66
CA LEU A 258 1.45 2.69 17.18
C LEU A 258 0.13 3.39 16.85
N THR A 259 -0.71 2.77 16.03
CA THR A 259 -1.97 3.37 15.55
C THR A 259 -2.99 3.52 16.66
N ALA A 260 -2.99 2.63 17.66
CA ALA A 260 -3.76 2.83 18.90
C ALA A 260 -3.31 4.08 19.67
N ARG A 261 -2.02 4.44 19.65
CA ARG A 261 -1.53 5.68 20.29
C ARG A 261 -1.84 6.91 19.45
N LEU A 262 -1.81 6.83 18.13
CA LEU A 262 -2.23 7.94 17.25
C LEU A 262 -3.69 8.34 17.46
N THR A 263 -4.53 7.40 17.88
CA THR A 263 -5.95 7.62 18.19
C THR A 263 -6.21 7.92 19.67
N ARG A 264 -5.17 8.32 20.40
CA ARG A 264 -5.22 8.70 21.81
C ARG A 264 -4.41 9.96 22.08
N ASP A 265 -4.85 10.72 23.07
CA ASP A 265 -4.25 12.00 23.47
C ASP A 265 -2.92 11.83 24.25
N ASP A 266 -2.39 10.60 24.34
CA ASP A 266 -1.18 10.23 25.06
C ASP A 266 0.00 9.87 24.14
N PHE A 267 -0.10 10.19 22.85
CA PHE A 267 1.03 10.11 21.94
C PHE A 267 2.09 11.15 22.33
N VAL A 268 3.34 10.70 22.43
CA VAL A 268 4.47 11.55 22.85
C VAL A 268 5.62 11.45 21.85
N GLN A 269 5.97 10.23 21.44
CA GLN A 269 7.07 9.97 20.52
C GLN A 269 6.94 8.57 19.93
N LEU A 270 7.69 8.32 18.85
CA LEU A 270 7.96 6.96 18.38
C LEU A 270 8.85 6.20 19.36
N GLY A 271 8.57 4.91 19.48
CA GLY A 271 9.14 4.01 20.45
C GLY A 271 10.37 3.26 19.94
N CYS A 272 10.42 2.94 18.66
CA CYS A 272 11.49 2.15 18.03
C CYS A 272 11.56 2.38 16.51
N VAL A 273 12.57 1.80 15.85
CA VAL A 273 12.77 1.94 14.38
C VAL A 273 11.61 1.35 13.59
N ALA A 274 11.02 0.23 14.03
CA ALA A 274 9.87 -0.36 13.36
C ALA A 274 8.69 0.62 13.28
N GLU A 275 8.47 1.44 14.32
CA GLU A 275 7.44 2.48 14.29
C GLU A 275 7.76 3.63 13.33
N GLN A 276 9.03 3.96 13.10
CA GLN A 276 9.43 4.97 12.09
C GLN A 276 9.03 4.51 10.67
N PHE A 277 9.28 3.24 10.35
CA PHE A 277 8.85 2.67 9.07
C PHE A 277 7.33 2.69 8.92
N LEU A 278 6.63 2.23 9.95
CA LEU A 278 5.16 2.18 9.95
C LEU A 278 4.54 3.57 9.81
N LEU A 279 5.12 4.59 10.46
CA LEU A 279 4.68 5.97 10.27
C LEU A 279 4.89 6.41 8.81
N ASN A 280 6.06 6.16 8.25
CA ASN A 280 6.34 6.49 6.85
C ASN A 280 5.41 5.75 5.86
N PHE A 281 5.10 4.48 6.09
CA PHE A 281 4.11 3.74 5.30
C PHE A 281 2.71 4.35 5.44
N LEU A 282 2.29 4.66 6.68
CA LEU A 282 0.99 5.26 6.93
C LEU A 282 0.82 6.63 6.26
N LEU A 283 1.88 7.46 6.27
CA LEU A 283 1.89 8.74 5.56
C LEU A 283 1.73 8.52 4.04
N ARG A 284 2.51 7.61 3.45
CA ARG A 284 2.40 7.32 2.01
C ARG A 284 1.00 6.80 1.64
N GLU A 285 0.48 5.84 2.41
CA GLU A 285 -0.83 5.24 2.20
C GLU A 285 -1.96 6.28 2.27
N ALA A 286 -1.92 7.20 3.24
CA ALA A 286 -2.91 8.27 3.34
C ALA A 286 -2.87 9.23 2.14
N GLY A 287 -1.68 9.56 1.63
CA GLY A 287 -1.53 10.32 0.39
C GLY A 287 -2.14 9.61 -0.81
N VAL A 288 -1.91 8.29 -0.93
CA VAL A 288 -2.49 7.45 -1.98
C VAL A 288 -4.03 7.38 -1.87
N VAL A 289 -4.57 7.27 -0.66
CA VAL A 289 -6.03 7.30 -0.41
C VAL A 289 -6.64 8.62 -0.89
N LEU A 290 -6.01 9.75 -0.56
CA LEU A 290 -6.50 11.07 -0.97
C LEU A 290 -6.51 11.23 -2.50
N ASP A 291 -5.44 10.81 -3.18
CA ASP A 291 -5.35 10.88 -4.65
C ASP A 291 -6.31 9.88 -5.31
N GLY A 292 -6.31 8.62 -4.85
CA GLY A 292 -7.09 7.53 -5.41
C GLY A 292 -8.60 7.74 -5.34
N TYR A 293 -9.09 8.46 -4.34
CA TYR A 293 -10.51 8.84 -4.23
C TYR A 293 -10.84 10.23 -4.80
N GLY A 294 -9.88 10.92 -5.42
CA GLY A 294 -10.08 12.26 -5.98
C GLY A 294 -10.34 13.34 -4.91
N LEU A 295 -9.84 13.14 -3.70
CA LEU A 295 -9.99 14.06 -2.57
C LEU A 295 -8.83 15.06 -2.46
N LEU A 296 -7.72 14.82 -3.15
CA LEU A 296 -6.51 15.65 -3.12
C LEU A 296 -6.67 16.95 -3.93
N SER A 297 -7.47 17.89 -3.43
CA SER A 297 -7.48 19.28 -3.92
C SER A 297 -6.23 20.05 -3.45
N ASP A 298 -5.92 21.20 -4.07
CA ASP A 298 -4.77 22.04 -3.66
C ASP A 298 -4.75 22.35 -2.15
N GLY A 299 -5.92 22.60 -1.56
CA GLY A 299 -6.03 22.86 -0.12
C GLY A 299 -5.79 21.62 0.74
N VAL A 300 -6.24 20.44 0.29
CA VAL A 300 -5.96 19.16 0.98
C VAL A 300 -4.50 18.79 0.84
N ALA A 301 -3.90 19.02 -0.33
CA ALA A 301 -2.48 18.79 -0.57
C ALA A 301 -1.62 19.67 0.36
N ALA A 302 -1.93 20.96 0.49
CA ALA A 302 -1.24 21.85 1.42
C ALA A 302 -1.38 21.40 2.89
N ALA A 303 -2.58 20.96 3.30
CA ALA A 303 -2.83 20.43 4.63
C ALA A 303 -2.02 19.15 4.91
N TRP A 304 -1.99 18.26 3.91
CA TRP A 304 -1.29 16.98 3.97
C TRP A 304 0.23 17.16 4.01
N GLU A 305 0.78 18.00 3.14
CA GLU A 305 2.21 18.33 3.10
C GLU A 305 2.67 18.97 4.42
N SER A 306 1.90 19.91 4.97
CA SER A 306 2.20 20.53 6.27
C SER A 306 2.39 19.48 7.37
N PHE A 307 1.48 18.51 7.46
CA PHE A 307 1.55 17.46 8.47
C PHE A 307 2.67 16.45 8.18
N ALA A 308 2.78 15.98 6.93
CA ALA A 308 3.77 14.99 6.55
C ALA A 308 5.21 15.50 6.74
N ASP A 309 5.48 16.76 6.37
CA ASP A 309 6.78 17.39 6.57
C ASP A 309 7.11 17.54 8.06
N GLU A 310 6.16 18.01 8.88
CA GLU A 310 6.34 18.10 10.34
C GLU A 310 6.68 16.73 10.94
N MET A 311 5.97 15.67 10.55
CA MET A 311 6.22 14.31 11.03
C MET A 311 7.54 13.73 10.57
N LEU A 312 7.95 13.99 9.32
CA LEU A 312 9.24 13.56 8.81
C LEU A 312 10.40 14.36 9.43
N GLU A 313 10.20 15.64 9.73
CA GLU A 313 11.18 16.45 10.46
C GLU A 313 11.27 16.05 11.94
N GLU A 314 10.16 15.73 12.59
CA GLU A 314 10.18 15.36 14.01
C GLU A 314 10.70 13.93 14.23
N PHE A 315 10.31 13.00 13.35
CA PHE A 315 10.51 11.56 13.57
C PHE A 315 11.35 10.85 12.50
N GLY A 316 11.69 11.52 11.39
CA GLY A 316 12.38 10.93 10.23
C GLY A 316 13.91 11.03 10.24
N TYR A 317 14.53 11.65 11.25
CA TYR A 317 15.98 11.91 11.25
C TYR A 317 16.89 10.65 11.30
N GLU A 318 16.34 9.45 11.55
CA GLU A 318 17.13 8.22 11.71
C GLU A 318 17.01 7.18 10.60
N LEU A 319 16.15 7.35 9.59
CA LEU A 319 16.13 6.48 8.39
C LEU A 319 17.29 6.76 7.41
N ARG A 320 18.40 7.32 7.91
CA ARG A 320 19.68 7.42 7.19
C ARG A 320 20.37 6.06 7.27
N TYR A 321 20.05 5.20 6.31
CA TYR A 321 20.95 4.12 5.95
C TYR A 321 22.28 4.75 5.52
N GLU A 322 23.32 4.61 6.35
CA GLU A 322 24.68 4.64 5.81
C GLU A 322 24.81 3.38 4.94
N THR A 323 24.51 3.53 3.66
CA THR A 323 24.86 2.55 2.63
C THR A 323 26.37 2.37 2.70
N ALA A 324 26.81 1.28 3.32
CA ALA A 324 28.21 0.93 3.34
C ALA A 324 28.64 0.54 1.92
N GLY A 325 29.16 1.51 1.16
CA GLY A 325 30.02 1.27 0.01
C GLY A 325 29.62 2.01 -1.27
N ASP A 326 30.26 3.15 -1.53
CA ASP A 326 31.23 3.24 -2.63
C ASP A 326 31.94 4.61 -2.65
N GLY A 327 33.26 4.59 -2.39
CA GLY A 327 34.11 5.79 -2.51
C GLY A 327 35.40 5.72 -1.72
N ASP A 328 36.44 5.16 -2.33
CA ASP A 328 37.85 5.15 -1.88
C ASP A 328 38.32 6.43 -1.19
N GLY A 329 38.96 6.29 -0.03
CA GLY A 329 39.84 7.33 0.53
C GLY A 329 40.07 7.24 2.03
N GLU A 330 41.22 6.70 2.43
CA GLU A 330 41.77 6.77 3.78
C GLU A 330 41.56 8.15 4.43
N THR A 331 40.67 8.23 5.43
CA THR A 331 40.71 9.30 6.44
C THR A 331 40.28 8.77 7.81
N ASP A 332 40.96 9.30 8.81
CA ASP A 332 41.13 8.84 10.18
C ASP A 332 39.92 8.20 10.88
N ALA A 333 40.22 7.10 11.57
CA ALA A 333 39.39 6.44 12.54
C ALA A 333 38.98 7.39 13.70
N MET A 334 37.76 7.90 13.62
CA MET A 334 36.87 7.98 14.78
C MET A 334 35.76 6.98 14.49
N THR A 335 35.91 5.77 15.06
CA THR A 335 34.83 4.80 15.16
C THR A 335 33.69 5.43 15.96
N SER A 336 32.79 6.12 15.27
CA SER A 336 31.41 6.21 15.75
C SER A 336 30.91 4.76 15.75
N GLU A 337 30.33 4.32 16.86
CA GLU A 337 29.84 2.97 17.06
C GLU A 337 28.65 2.68 16.11
N GLY A 338 28.94 2.52 14.83
CA GLY A 338 28.05 1.97 13.82
C GLY A 338 27.86 0.49 14.12
N GLY A 339 27.01 0.20 15.10
CA GLY A 339 26.59 -1.15 15.42
C GLY A 339 25.97 -1.78 14.19
N SER A 340 26.46 -2.97 13.83
CA SER A 340 25.77 -3.90 12.92
C SER A 340 24.25 -3.79 13.09
N LEU A 341 23.56 -3.36 12.04
CA LEU A 341 22.11 -3.18 11.97
C LEU A 341 21.46 -4.57 11.95
N ASP A 342 21.32 -5.14 13.13
CA ASP A 342 20.54 -6.35 13.36
C ASP A 342 19.06 -5.97 13.31
N VAL A 343 18.27 -6.60 12.42
CA VAL A 343 16.83 -6.34 12.28
C VAL A 343 16.10 -6.52 13.61
N ASP A 344 16.61 -7.41 14.47
CA ASP A 344 16.06 -7.58 15.81
C ASP A 344 16.06 -6.25 16.59
N ARG A 345 17.05 -5.37 16.40
CA ARG A 345 17.08 -4.06 17.09
C ARG A 345 15.96 -3.13 16.68
N TRP A 346 15.25 -3.38 15.58
CA TRP A 346 14.16 -2.51 15.13
C TRP A 346 12.98 -2.45 16.10
N PHE A 347 12.80 -3.50 16.90
CA PHE A 347 11.77 -3.57 17.95
C PHE A 347 12.30 -3.19 19.33
N THR A 348 13.55 -2.73 19.43
CA THR A 348 14.13 -2.29 20.70
C THR A 348 13.67 -0.86 20.99
N PRO A 349 13.15 -0.58 22.20
CA PRO A 349 12.77 0.78 22.58
C PRO A 349 13.96 1.74 22.52
N PHE A 350 13.78 2.94 21.96
CA PHE A 350 14.81 3.99 21.95
C PHE A 350 15.23 4.43 23.36
N ASP A 351 14.26 4.50 24.28
CA ASP A 351 14.50 4.77 25.70
C ASP A 351 13.56 3.96 26.61
N ALA A 352 13.82 3.98 27.92
CA ALA A 352 13.05 3.23 28.92
C ALA A 352 11.61 3.76 29.14
N ARG A 353 11.26 4.91 28.56
CA ARG A 353 9.94 5.53 28.60
C ARG A 353 9.10 5.13 27.38
N CYS A 354 9.74 4.71 26.29
CA CYS A 354 9.09 4.15 25.12
C CYS A 354 8.39 2.83 25.46
N PHE A 355 7.11 2.74 25.12
CA PHE A 355 6.34 1.51 25.26
C PHE A 355 6.41 0.71 23.95
N ILE A 356 6.91 -0.53 24.02
CA ILE A 356 6.80 -1.53 22.96
C ILE A 356 6.03 -2.72 23.51
N HIS A 357 5.05 -3.20 22.76
CA HIS A 357 4.23 -4.34 23.18
C HIS A 357 5.12 -5.57 23.42
N SER A 358 4.88 -6.31 24.52
CA SER A 358 5.71 -7.44 24.96
C SER A 358 5.94 -8.53 23.91
N TYR A 359 4.97 -8.74 23.01
CA TYR A 359 5.10 -9.66 21.88
C TYR A 359 6.08 -9.15 20.79
N ALA A 360 6.11 -7.84 20.56
CA ALA A 360 6.98 -7.20 19.59
C ALA A 360 8.41 -7.04 20.13
N ALA A 361 8.55 -6.76 21.43
CA ALA A 361 9.83 -6.59 22.09
C ALA A 361 10.70 -7.85 21.94
N ASN A 362 12.00 -7.65 21.69
CA ASN A 362 12.95 -8.74 21.80
C ASN A 362 13.00 -9.28 23.22
N GLU A 363 13.02 -10.60 23.37
CA GLU A 363 13.45 -11.20 24.62
C GLU A 363 14.89 -10.75 24.86
N ALA A 364 15.11 -9.94 25.89
CA ALA A 364 16.44 -9.60 26.35
C ALA A 364 17.14 -10.91 26.72
N GLY A 365 18.01 -11.39 25.83
CA GLY A 365 18.85 -12.58 25.93
C GLY A 365 18.57 -13.45 27.15
N GLY A 366 17.64 -14.39 27.01
CA GLY A 366 17.60 -15.56 27.87
C GLY A 366 18.94 -16.28 27.70
N GLN A 367 19.90 -16.01 28.58
CA GLN A 367 21.06 -16.86 28.75
C GLN A 367 20.53 -18.28 28.90
N GLU A 368 20.81 -19.13 27.91
CA GLU A 368 20.82 -20.57 28.08
C GLU A 368 21.81 -20.86 29.23
N SER A 369 21.27 -20.89 30.45
CA SER A 369 21.97 -21.43 31.60
C SER A 369 22.04 -22.94 31.37
N SER A 370 23.06 -23.37 30.65
CA SER A 370 23.57 -24.74 30.76
C SER A 370 23.91 -25.00 32.23
N ALA A 371 23.11 -25.84 32.88
CA ALA A 371 23.45 -26.56 34.09
C ALA A 371 22.85 -27.97 34.02
#